data_AF-A0A945GR38-F1
#
_entry.id   AF-A0A945GR38-F1
#
_cell.length_a   1.000
_cell.length_b   1.000
_cell.length_c   1.000
_cell.angle_alpha   90.00
_cell.angle_beta   90.00
_cell.angle_gamma   90.00
#
_symmetry.space_group_name_H-M   'P 1'
#
loop_
_entity.id
_entity.type
_entity.pdbx_description
1 polymer ?
#
loop_
_entity_poly.entity_id
_entity_poly.type
_entity_poly.pdbx_seq_one_letter_code
_entity_poly.pdbx_strand_id
1 'polypeptide(L)'
;LVVRSAWDVDERLSLDATVRYTDELPILKTDSYVTADARLGWRPIEGVELFLVGRHLLDSPHIEFPRQQPVTLPGVVEREINAGLNWRF
;
A
#
# COMPACT_ATOMS: atom_id res chain seq x y z
N LEU A 1 10.95 2.96 9.98
CA LEU A 1 11.31 4.09 9.07
C LEU A 1 10.30 4.18 7.94
N VAL A 2 9.91 5.39 7.51
CA VAL A 2 8.99 5.59 6.38
C VAL A 2 9.60 6.58 5.39
N VAL A 3 9.56 6.23 4.11
CA VAL A 3 9.88 7.12 2.99
C VAL A 3 8.62 7.27 2.16
N ARG A 4 8.27 8.50 1.83
CA ARG A 4 7.14 8.81 0.95
C ARG A 4 7.60 9.71 -0.18
N SER A 5 7.07 9.44 -1.36
CA SER A 5 7.27 10.23 -2.57
C SER A 5 5.92 10.50 -3.21
N ALA A 6 5.71 11.72 -3.67
CA ALA A 6 4.51 12.13 -4.40
C ALA A 6 4.96 13.02 -5.56
N TRP A 7 4.53 12.67 -6.77
CA TRP A 7 4.92 13.35 -8.00
C TRP A 7 3.69 13.64 -8.84
N ASP A 8 3.53 14.89 -9.24
CA ASP A 8 2.77 15.24 -10.43
C ASP A 8 3.75 15.26 -11.59
N VAL A 9 3.78 14.16 -12.36
CA VAL A 9 4.72 13.99 -13.48
C VAL A 9 4.38 14.99 -14.60
N ASP A 10 3.08 15.20 -14.82
CA ASP A 10 2.52 16.27 -15.63
C ASP A 10 1.09 16.61 -15.16
N GLU A 11 0.37 17.46 -15.88
CA GLU A 11 -1.01 17.86 -15.53
C GLU A 11 -2.00 16.68 -15.53
N ARG A 12 -1.66 15.57 -16.19
CA ARG A 12 -2.50 14.40 -16.39
C ARG A 12 -2.03 13.18 -15.62
N LEU A 13 -0.78 13.12 -15.17
CA LEU A 13 -0.19 11.93 -14.57
C LEU A 13 0.35 12.22 -13.17
N SER A 14 -0.10 11.43 -12.20
CA SER A 14 0.34 11.49 -10.80
C SER A 14 0.84 10.12 -10.33
N LEU A 15 1.90 10.13 -9.53
CA LEU A 15 2.49 8.94 -8.91
C LEU A 15 2.78 9.20 -7.44
N ASP A 16 2.15 8.42 -6.57
CA ASP A 16 2.47 8.37 -5.15
C ASP A 16 3.10 7.02 -4.80
N ALA A 17 4.14 7.03 -3.98
CA ALA A 17 4.75 5.81 -3.46
C ALA A 17 5.14 6.00 -2.00
N THR A 18 4.93 4.97 -1.19
CA THR A 18 5.35 4.91 0.20
C THR A 18 6.06 3.60 0.45
N VAL A 19 7.22 3.64 1.09
CA VAL A 19 7.97 2.48 1.55
C VAL A 19 8.15 2.60 3.06
N ARG A 20 7.88 1.52 3.78
CA ARG A 20 8.01 1.46 5.24
C ARG A 20 8.87 0.27 5.62
N TYR A 21 9.89 0.53 6.43
CA TYR A 21 10.63 -0.50 7.16
C TYR A 21 10.12 -0.56 8.60
N THR A 22 9.77 -1.75 9.04
CA THR A 22 9.45 -2.08 10.42
C THR A 22 10.54 -2.99 10.96
N ASP A 23 11.12 -2.61 12.08
CA ASP A 23 12.13 -3.41 12.75
C ASP A 23 11.50 -4.67 13.36
N GLU A 24 12.32 -5.61 13.82
CA GLU A 24 11.82 -6.80 14.50
C GLU A 24 10.95 -6.45 15.71
N LEU A 25 9.92 -7.26 15.93
CA LEU A 25 9.03 -7.14 17.08
C LEU A 25 9.16 -8.45 17.89
N PRO A 26 10.14 -8.56 18.80
CA PRO A 26 10.45 -9.81 19.51
C PRO A 26 9.27 -10.34 20.34
N ILE A 27 8.50 -9.44 20.95
CA ILE A 27 7.28 -9.77 21.72
C ILE A 27 6.23 -10.46 20.83
N LEU A 28 6.22 -10.13 19.54
CA LEU A 28 5.26 -10.63 18.57
C LEU A 28 5.83 -11.74 17.67
N LYS A 29 7.07 -12.19 17.91
CA LYS A 29 7.80 -13.16 17.07
C LYS A 29 7.75 -12.80 15.59
N THR A 30 7.88 -11.52 15.27
CA THR A 30 7.84 -11.01 13.90
C THR A 30 9.21 -10.44 13.56
N ASP A 31 9.84 -10.99 12.52
CA ASP A 31 11.12 -10.48 12.01
C ASP A 31 10.92 -9.10 11.39
N SER A 32 12.01 -8.33 11.21
CA SER A 32 11.93 -7.05 10.51
C SER A 32 11.43 -7.23 9.07
N TYR A 33 10.61 -6.30 8.58
CA TYR A 33 10.02 -6.38 7.25
C TYR A 33 9.92 -5.01 6.58
N VAL A 34 9.78 -5.03 5.25
CA VAL A 34 9.53 -3.82 4.44
C VAL A 34 8.19 -3.97 3.74
N THR A 35 7.36 -2.93 3.80
CA THR A 35 6.15 -2.80 2.99
C THR A 35 6.30 -1.67 1.99
N ALA A 36 5.59 -1.79 0.86
CA ALA A 36 5.49 -0.71 -0.12
C ALA A 36 4.07 -0.60 -0.66
N ASP A 37 3.62 0.64 -0.81
CA ASP A 37 2.35 1.01 -1.41
C ASP A 37 2.61 2.02 -2.53
N ALA A 38 1.83 1.95 -3.61
CA ALA A 38 1.92 2.88 -4.72
C ALA A 38 0.55 3.20 -5.32
N ARG A 39 0.41 4.42 -5.86
CA ARG A 39 -0.78 4.87 -6.58
C ARG A 39 -0.35 5.57 -7.86
N LEU A 40 -0.94 5.16 -8.97
CA LEU A 40 -0.84 5.82 -10.28
C LEU A 40 -2.20 6.42 -10.63
N GLY A 41 -2.27 7.72 -10.88
CA GLY A 41 -3.47 8.41 -11.35
C GLY A 41 -3.24 9.01 -12.73
N TRP A 42 -4.17 8.79 -13.65
CA TRP A 42 -4.13 9.29 -15.02
C TRP A 42 -5.44 9.98 -15.41
N ARG A 43 -5.35 11.24 -15.85
CA ARG A 43 -6.46 12.09 -16.29
C ARG A 43 -6.40 12.31 -17.80
N PRO A 44 -6.93 11.39 -18.62
CA PRO A 44 -6.86 11.50 -20.08
C PRO A 44 -7.56 12.75 -20.62
N ILE A 45 -8.65 13.14 -19.97
CA ILE A 45 -9.47 14.31 -20.27
C ILE A 45 -9.93 14.96 -18.95
N GLU A 46 -10.37 16.21 -19.03
CA GLU A 46 -10.98 16.89 -17.89
C GLU A 46 -12.23 16.12 -17.41
N GLY A 47 -12.37 15.99 -16.10
CA GLY A 47 -13.49 15.27 -15.48
C GLY A 47 -13.34 13.75 -15.41
N VAL A 48 -12.33 13.13 -16.04
CA VAL A 48 -12.10 11.66 -15.96
C VAL A 48 -10.73 11.37 -15.35
N GLU A 49 -10.69 10.48 -14.37
CA GLU A 49 -9.46 9.93 -13.80
C GLU A 49 -9.54 8.40 -13.75
N LEU A 50 -8.54 7.75 -14.33
CA LEU A 50 -8.25 6.34 -14.09
C LEU A 50 -7.18 6.24 -13.01
N PHE A 51 -7.33 5.30 -12.08
CA PHE A 51 -6.33 5.09 -11.05
C PHE A 51 -6.06 3.61 -10.82
N LEU A 52 -4.82 3.34 -10.42
CA LEU A 52 -4.36 2.03 -9.98
C LEU A 52 -3.66 2.22 -8.63
N VAL A 53 -4.09 1.48 -7.62
CA VAL A 53 -3.51 1.48 -6.27
C VAL A 53 -3.02 0.08 -5.96
N GLY A 54 -1.73 -0.04 -5.68
CA GLY A 54 -1.11 -1.24 -5.15
C GLY A 54 -0.79 -1.06 -3.68
N ARG A 55 -1.17 -2.03 -2.84
CA ARG A 55 -0.80 -2.09 -1.43
C ARG A 55 0.00 -3.35 -1.13
N HIS A 56 0.92 -3.22 -0.19
CA HIS A 56 1.74 -4.34 0.30
C HIS A 56 2.48 -5.04 -0.85
N LEU A 57 3.01 -4.25 -1.79
CA LEU A 57 3.55 -4.72 -3.06
C LEU A 57 4.81 -5.58 -2.89
N LEU A 58 5.54 -5.38 -1.79
CA LEU A 58 6.70 -6.19 -1.43
C LEU A 58 6.24 -7.45 -0.68
N ASP A 59 6.75 -8.61 -1.09
CA ASP A 59 6.51 -9.86 -0.35
C ASP A 59 7.31 -9.79 0.94
N SER A 60 6.61 -9.55 2.02
CA SER A 60 7.05 -10.03 3.31
C SER A 60 5.80 -10.50 4.03
N PRO A 61 5.42 -11.78 3.92
CA PRO A 61 4.35 -12.31 4.76
C PRO A 61 4.78 -12.15 6.22
N HIS A 62 4.17 -11.19 6.91
CA HIS A 62 4.42 -10.93 8.32
C HIS A 62 3.07 -10.86 9.04
N ILE A 63 3.06 -11.32 10.29
CA ILE A 63 1.85 -11.30 11.12
C ILE A 63 1.77 -9.92 11.75
N GLU A 64 0.91 -9.05 11.23
CA GLU A 64 0.50 -7.88 11.99
C GLU A 64 -0.46 -8.38 13.10
N PHE A 65 -0.03 -8.28 14.36
CA PHE A 65 -0.75 -8.61 15.61
C PHE A 65 -0.92 -10.10 15.99
N PRO A 66 -0.13 -10.62 16.96
CA PRO A 66 -0.63 -11.64 17.87
C PRO A 66 -1.56 -10.95 18.89
N ARG A 67 -2.85 -10.79 18.54
CA ARG A 67 -3.85 -10.33 19.51
C ARG A 67 -4.07 -11.41 20.56
N GLN A 68 -3.99 -11.02 21.82
CA GLN A 68 -4.39 -11.84 22.98
C GLN A 68 -5.92 -12.04 22.94
N GLN A 69 -6.42 -12.91 22.08
CA GLN A 69 -7.80 -13.38 22.07
C GLN A 69 -7.86 -14.80 21.51
N PRO A 70 -8.56 -15.74 22.17
CA PRO A 70 -8.58 -17.12 21.73
C PRO A 70 -9.45 -17.21 20.47
N VAL A 71 -8.88 -17.76 19.40
CA VAL A 71 -9.54 -18.09 18.13
C VAL A 71 -9.75 -16.92 17.16
N THR A 72 -8.70 -16.53 16.44
CA THR A 72 -8.82 -16.13 15.02
C THR A 72 -7.50 -16.43 14.30
N LEU A 73 -7.57 -16.97 13.08
CA LEU A 73 -6.42 -17.36 12.25
C LEU A 73 -5.49 -16.15 12.00
N PRO A 74 -4.16 -16.35 11.88
CA PRO A 74 -3.22 -15.27 11.61
C PRO A 74 -3.62 -14.54 10.31
N GLY A 75 -3.83 -13.23 10.40
CA GLY A 75 -4.06 -12.38 9.24
C GLY A 75 -2.74 -12.16 8.51
N VAL A 76 -2.47 -12.97 7.48
CA VAL A 76 -1.41 -12.68 6.52
C VAL A 76 -1.89 -11.50 5.68
N VAL A 77 -1.11 -10.41 5.62
CA VAL A 77 -1.49 -9.33 4.73
C VAL A 77 -1.04 -9.67 3.31
N GLU A 78 -2.02 -9.94 2.46
CA GLU A 78 -1.80 -10.26 1.05
C GLU A 78 -1.55 -9.01 0.21
N ARG A 79 -0.86 -9.19 -0.91
CA ARG A 79 -0.71 -8.15 -1.93
C ARG A 79 -2.08 -7.77 -2.46
N GLU A 80 -2.32 -6.48 -2.59
CA GLU A 80 -3.61 -5.98 -3.06
C GLU A 80 -3.42 -4.98 -4.20
N ILE A 81 -4.21 -5.14 -5.25
CA ILE A 81 -4.23 -4.24 -6.39
C ILE A 81 -5.68 -3.85 -6.67
N ASN A 82 -5.96 -2.55 -6.61
CA ASN A 82 -7.26 -1.97 -6.94
C ASN A 82 -7.13 -1.01 -8.10
N ALA A 83 -8.03 -1.11 -9.07
CA ALA A 83 -8.17 -0.13 -10.14
C ALA A 83 -9.54 0.52 -10.09
N GLY A 84 -9.65 1.76 -10.55
CA GLY A 84 -10.93 2.44 -10.60
C GLY A 84 -10.96 3.63 -11.55
N LEU A 85 -12.17 4.19 -11.68
CA LEU A 85 -12.46 5.35 -12.48
C LEU A 85 -13.24 6.35 -11.62
N ASN A 86 -12.79 7.61 -11.62
CA ASN A 86 -13.56 8.74 -11.14
C ASN A 86 -14.06 9.54 -12.33
N TRP A 87 -15.35 9.85 -12.33
CA TRP A 87 -15.99 10.76 -13.28
C TRP A 87 -16.58 11.95 -12.53
N ARG A 88 -16.29 13.17 -12.96
CA ARG A 88 -16.91 14.42 -12.50
C ARG A 88 -17.53 15.15 -13.69
N PHE A 89 -18.76 15.61 -13.52
CA PHE A 89 -19.57 16.32 -14.51
C PHE A 89 -19.91 17.72 -14.04
#